data_AF-A0A0K2JAU3-F1
#
_entry.id   AF-A0A0K2JAU3-F1
#
_cell.length_a   1.000
_cell.length_b   1.000
_cell.length_c   1.000
_cell.angle_alpha   90.00
_cell.angle_beta   90.00
_cell.angle_gamma   90.00
#
_symmetry.space_group_name_H-M   'P 1'
#
loop_
_entity.id
_entity.type
_entity.pdbx_description
1 polymer ?
#
loop_
_entity_poly.entity_id
_entity_poly.type
_entity_poly.pdbx_seq_one_letter_code
_entity_poly.pdbx_strand_id
1 'polypeptide(L)'
;MIIEKRKKLIKTIKENRIAITYSGYVEIVSGGNIEYKSNLEKVEDKIHELEVSIEKIKDKLDLINAALDYVKDDKHDKIIEIKYFEKKINNLITEVLGVDEKTVKRNKNRLVEIISIWIFLDKILNKI
;
A
#
# COMPACT_ATOMS: atom_id res chain seq x y z
N MET A 1 -5.34 -9.38 -3.55
CA MET A 1 -4.52 -8.17 -3.30
C MET A 1 -5.42 -6.99 -2.92
N ILE A 2 -4.95 -6.02 -2.12
CA ILE A 2 -5.78 -4.88 -1.63
C ILE A 2 -6.32 -4.02 -2.77
N ILE A 3 -5.51 -3.74 -3.80
CA ILE A 3 -5.92 -3.01 -5.00
C ILE A 3 -7.11 -3.68 -5.68
N GLU A 4 -7.06 -5.00 -5.89
CA GLU A 4 -8.15 -5.75 -6.55
C GLU A 4 -9.46 -5.72 -5.75
N LYS A 5 -9.38 -5.78 -4.40
CA LYS A 5 -10.57 -5.60 -3.56
C LYS A 5 -11.20 -4.22 -3.76
N ARG A 6 -10.39 -3.17 -3.86
CA ARG A 6 -10.87 -1.78 -4.06
C ARG A 6 -11.42 -1.55 -5.47
N LYS A 7 -10.78 -2.10 -6.51
CA LYS A 7 -11.32 -2.08 -7.87
C LYS A 7 -12.67 -2.78 -7.96
N LYS A 8 -12.81 -3.94 -7.31
CA LYS A 8 -14.10 -4.66 -7.23
C LYS A 8 -15.17 -3.81 -6.53
N LEU A 9 -14.81 -3.12 -5.45
CA LEU A 9 -15.72 -2.21 -4.76
C LEU A 9 -16.16 -1.03 -5.64
N ILE A 10 -15.24 -0.38 -6.35
CA ILE A 10 -15.57 0.69 -7.32
C ILE A 10 -16.55 0.16 -8.38
N LYS A 11 -16.31 -1.04 -8.91
CA LYS A 11 -17.19 -1.67 -9.89
C LYS A 11 -18.61 -1.87 -9.33
N THR A 12 -18.74 -2.42 -8.13
CA THR A 12 -20.05 -2.59 -7.48
C THR A 12 -20.74 -1.26 -7.20
N ILE A 13 -20.00 -0.22 -6.79
CA ILE A 13 -20.57 1.12 -6.58
C ILE A 13 -21.05 1.72 -7.90
N LYS A 14 -20.28 1.58 -8.99
CA LYS A 14 -20.67 2.06 -10.33
C LYS A 14 -21.89 1.32 -10.88
N GLU A 15 -22.00 0.01 -10.64
CA GLU A 15 -23.17 -0.81 -10.99
C GLU A 15 -24.41 -0.40 -10.20
N ASN A 16 -24.27 -0.15 -8.89
CA ASN A 16 -25.39 0.29 -8.03
C ASN A 16 -25.78 1.76 -8.23
N ARG A 17 -24.87 2.62 -8.72
CA ARG A 17 -25.16 4.03 -9.08
C ARG A 17 -26.24 4.13 -10.16
N ILE A 18 -26.31 3.14 -11.06
CA ILE A 18 -27.35 3.04 -12.08
C ILE A 18 -28.75 2.97 -11.45
N ALA A 19 -28.91 2.33 -10.28
CA ALA A 19 -30.20 2.22 -9.60
C ALA A 19 -30.65 3.52 -8.92
N ILE A 20 -29.70 4.32 -8.40
CA ILE A 20 -29.99 5.58 -7.67
C ILE A 20 -30.45 6.69 -8.63
N THR A 21 -29.94 6.72 -9.87
CA THR A 21 -30.33 7.74 -10.86
C THR A 21 -31.79 7.66 -11.31
N TYR A 22 -32.49 6.54 -11.08
CA TYR A 22 -33.90 6.38 -11.46
C TYR A 22 -34.92 6.85 -10.39
N SER A 23 -34.49 7.30 -9.19
CA SER A 23 -35.41 7.57 -8.06
C SER A 23 -35.34 8.99 -7.46
N GLY A 24 -34.80 9.99 -8.16
CA GLY A 24 -34.50 11.30 -7.57
C GLY A 24 -35.72 12.17 -7.24
N TYR A 25 -36.01 12.38 -5.95
CA TYR A 25 -36.83 13.48 -5.41
C TYR A 25 -35.91 14.58 -4.88
N VAL A 26 -36.26 15.86 -5.11
CA VAL A 26 -35.50 17.03 -4.65
C VAL A 26 -36.26 17.72 -3.53
N GLU A 27 -35.70 17.76 -2.31
CA GLU A 27 -36.21 18.62 -1.23
C GLU A 27 -35.43 19.94 -1.17
N ILE A 28 -36.18 21.04 -1.06
CA ILE A 28 -35.65 22.39 -0.87
C ILE A 28 -35.80 22.72 0.62
N VAL A 29 -34.71 23.08 1.30
CA VAL A 29 -34.74 23.57 2.68
C VAL A 29 -34.00 24.90 2.81
N SER A 30 -34.64 25.83 3.53
CA SER A 30 -34.24 27.22 3.73
C SER A 30 -33.57 27.41 5.10
N GLY A 31 -32.37 28.00 5.11
CA GLY A 31 -31.76 28.63 6.30
C GLY A 31 -30.47 27.99 6.79
N GLY A 32 -29.33 28.64 6.49
CA GLY A 32 -27.98 28.28 6.97
C GLY A 32 -27.14 27.53 5.93
N ASN A 33 -25.88 27.95 5.71
CA ASN A 33 -24.97 27.29 4.76
C ASN A 33 -24.46 25.95 5.33
N ILE A 34 -25.31 24.93 5.25
CA ILE A 34 -24.90 23.53 5.36
C ILE A 34 -24.86 23.02 3.92
N GLU A 35 -23.67 22.73 3.41
CA GLU A 35 -23.50 22.20 2.06
C GLU A 35 -23.97 20.73 2.05
N TYR A 36 -25.27 20.53 1.81
CA TYR A 36 -25.87 19.20 1.73
C TYR A 36 -25.48 18.53 0.41
N LYS A 37 -24.44 17.69 0.44
CA LYS A 37 -24.06 16.85 -0.70
C LYS A 37 -25.19 15.91 -1.09
N SER A 38 -25.50 15.84 -2.37
CA SER A 38 -26.48 14.88 -2.91
C SER A 38 -26.00 13.44 -2.71
N ASN A 39 -26.92 12.47 -2.75
CA ASN A 39 -26.54 11.05 -2.71
C ASN A 39 -25.60 10.66 -3.87
N LEU A 40 -25.72 11.34 -5.01
CA LEU A 40 -24.86 11.14 -6.18
C LEU A 40 -23.44 11.65 -5.90
N GLU A 41 -23.32 12.85 -5.33
CA GLU A 41 -22.05 13.48 -5.00
C GLU A 41 -21.28 12.66 -3.96
N LYS A 42 -21.97 12.14 -2.93
CA LYS A 42 -21.37 11.24 -1.92
C LYS A 42 -20.83 9.95 -2.54
N VAL A 43 -21.49 9.43 -3.58
CA VAL A 43 -21.04 8.23 -4.31
C VAL A 43 -19.79 8.54 -5.14
N GLU A 44 -19.74 9.71 -5.79
CA GLU A 44 -18.58 10.17 -6.55
C GLU A 44 -17.37 10.42 -5.67
N ASP A 45 -17.55 11.12 -4.54
CA ASP A 45 -16.51 11.31 -3.52
C ASP A 45 -15.94 9.95 -3.08
N LYS A 46 -16.81 8.96 -2.87
CA LYS A 46 -16.36 7.63 -2.41
C LYS A 46 -15.54 6.88 -3.46
N ILE A 47 -15.91 7.00 -4.73
CA ILE A 47 -15.15 6.43 -5.84
C ILE A 47 -13.78 7.12 -5.90
N HIS A 48 -13.75 8.44 -5.85
CA HIS A 48 -12.53 9.23 -5.90
C HIS A 48 -11.57 8.86 -4.74
N GLU A 49 -12.07 8.75 -3.51
CA GLU A 49 -11.27 8.29 -2.36
C GLU A 49 -10.62 6.92 -2.61
N LEU A 50 -11.36 5.98 -3.21
CA LEU A 50 -10.86 4.65 -3.51
C LEU A 50 -9.80 4.68 -4.62
N GLU A 51 -9.98 5.51 -5.65
CA GLU A 51 -9.04 5.71 -6.75
C GLU A 51 -7.73 6.32 -6.24
N VAL A 52 -7.79 7.43 -5.49
CA VAL A 52 -6.63 8.05 -4.82
C VAL A 52 -5.91 7.06 -3.92
N SER A 53 -6.66 6.22 -3.19
CA SER A 53 -6.05 5.22 -2.32
C SER A 53 -5.43 4.04 -3.10
N ILE A 54 -5.88 3.75 -4.32
CA ILE A 54 -5.22 2.77 -5.21
C ILE A 54 -3.89 3.34 -5.71
N GLU A 55 -3.87 4.59 -6.16
CA GLU A 55 -2.64 5.28 -6.61
C GLU A 55 -1.59 5.28 -5.51
N LYS A 56 -1.94 5.72 -4.30
CA LYS A 56 -1.04 5.69 -3.14
C LYS A 56 -0.49 4.30 -2.80
N ILE A 57 -1.22 3.22 -3.10
CA ILE A 57 -0.69 1.86 -2.91
C ILE A 57 0.27 1.49 -4.04
N LYS A 58 -0.04 1.85 -5.29
CA LYS A 58 0.84 1.61 -6.43
C LYS A 58 2.19 2.31 -6.23
N ASP A 59 2.18 3.60 -5.91
CA ASP A 59 3.41 4.36 -5.68
C ASP A 59 4.28 3.72 -4.59
N LYS A 60 3.66 3.22 -3.51
CA LYS A 60 4.36 2.48 -2.46
C LYS A 60 4.92 1.15 -2.93
N LEU A 61 4.20 0.42 -3.78
CA LEU A 61 4.71 -0.82 -4.36
C LEU A 61 5.91 -0.55 -5.26
N ASP A 62 5.86 0.52 -6.04
CA ASP A 62 6.96 0.92 -6.92
C ASP A 62 8.21 1.30 -6.11
N LEU A 63 8.04 2.05 -5.01
CA LEU A 63 9.13 2.32 -4.07
C LEU A 63 9.71 1.05 -3.42
N ILE A 64 8.85 0.12 -3.00
CA ILE A 64 9.28 -1.18 -2.43
C ILE A 64 10.06 -1.97 -3.48
N ASN A 65 9.58 -2.04 -4.71
CA ASN A 65 10.23 -2.76 -5.80
C ASN A 65 11.60 -2.16 -6.12
N ALA A 66 11.69 -0.83 -6.25
CA ALA A 66 12.96 -0.15 -6.46
C ALA A 66 13.96 -0.39 -5.30
N ALA A 67 13.48 -0.35 -4.05
CA ALA A 67 14.31 -0.61 -2.88
C ALA A 67 14.80 -2.06 -2.82
N LEU A 68 13.96 -3.02 -3.22
CA LEU A 68 14.34 -4.43 -3.33
C LEU A 68 15.34 -4.65 -4.46
N ASP A 69 15.13 -4.03 -5.63
CA ASP A 69 16.05 -4.10 -6.75
C ASP A 69 17.43 -3.54 -6.40
N TYR A 70 17.47 -2.44 -5.65
CA TYR A 70 18.72 -1.86 -5.16
C TYR A 70 19.54 -2.82 -4.29
N VAL A 71 18.90 -3.67 -3.49
CA VAL A 71 19.60 -4.61 -2.61
C VAL A 71 19.88 -5.97 -3.25
N LYS A 72 19.42 -6.23 -4.48
CA LYS A 72 19.63 -7.52 -5.17
C LYS A 72 21.10 -7.84 -5.42
N ASP A 73 21.94 -6.82 -5.62
CA ASP A 73 23.37 -7.02 -5.86
C ASP A 73 24.16 -7.31 -4.56
N ASP A 74 23.50 -7.26 -3.39
CA ASP A 74 24.14 -7.56 -2.11
C ASP A 74 24.35 -9.06 -1.95
N LYS A 75 25.56 -9.46 -1.52
CA LYS A 75 25.89 -10.88 -1.26
C LYS A 75 24.95 -11.59 -0.26
N HIS A 76 24.18 -10.85 0.52
CA HIS A 76 23.25 -11.36 1.53
C HIS A 76 21.77 -11.09 1.17
N ASP A 77 21.46 -10.67 -0.06
CA ASP A 77 20.11 -10.36 -0.53
C ASP A 77 19.12 -11.52 -0.28
N LYS A 78 19.57 -12.77 -0.47
CA LYS A 78 18.78 -14.00 -0.31
C LYS A 78 18.21 -14.15 1.10
N ILE A 79 18.83 -13.53 2.10
CA ILE A 79 18.29 -13.48 3.47
C ILE A 79 16.92 -12.80 3.49
N ILE A 80 16.74 -11.72 2.73
CA ILE A 80 15.45 -11.00 2.64
C ILE A 80 14.40 -11.89 1.97
N GLU A 81 14.76 -12.57 0.88
CA GLU A 81 13.87 -13.49 0.18
C GLU A 81 13.35 -14.60 1.11
N ILE A 82 14.27 -15.37 1.69
CA ILE A 82 13.91 -16.49 2.56
C ILE A 82 13.15 -16.01 3.81
N LYS A 83 13.53 -14.85 4.36
CA LYS A 83 12.90 -14.34 5.57
C LYS A 83 11.47 -13.86 5.35
N TYR A 84 11.22 -13.10 4.28
CA TYR A 84 9.97 -12.36 4.12
C TYR A 84 9.06 -12.93 3.04
N PHE A 85 9.61 -13.51 1.98
CA PHE A 85 8.84 -14.13 0.90
C PHE A 85 8.50 -15.58 1.24
N GLU A 86 9.49 -16.35 1.70
CA GLU A 86 9.29 -17.75 2.14
C GLU A 86 8.86 -17.87 3.61
N LYS A 87 8.93 -16.76 4.37
CA LYS A 87 8.51 -16.66 5.78
C LYS A 87 9.23 -17.63 6.72
N LYS A 88 10.52 -17.88 6.50
CA LYS A 88 11.31 -18.79 7.36
C LYS A 88 11.87 -18.08 8.61
N ILE A 89 12.22 -18.90 9.61
CA ILE A 89 12.92 -18.44 10.81
C ILE A 89 14.43 -18.36 10.56
N ASN A 90 15.14 -17.60 11.39
CA ASN A 90 16.57 -17.33 11.17
C ASN A 90 17.41 -18.62 11.20
N ASN A 91 17.08 -19.59 12.06
CA ASN A 91 17.78 -20.88 12.14
C ASN A 91 17.70 -21.66 10.82
N LEU A 92 16.55 -21.58 10.12
CA LEU A 92 16.44 -22.24 8.83
C LEU A 92 17.24 -21.49 7.75
N ILE A 93 17.37 -20.16 7.87
CA ILE A 93 18.20 -19.36 6.97
C ILE A 93 19.68 -19.71 7.14
N THR A 94 20.14 -19.92 8.39
CA THR A 94 21.52 -20.33 8.66
C THR A 94 21.84 -21.69 8.05
N GLU A 95 20.89 -22.64 8.14
CA GLU A 95 21.01 -23.96 7.52
C GLU A 95 21.04 -23.88 5.99
N VAL A 96 20.11 -23.14 5.38
CA VAL A 96 19.98 -23.02 3.91
C VAL A 96 21.18 -22.32 3.29
N LEU A 97 21.70 -21.28 3.95
CA LEU A 97 22.79 -20.46 3.40
C LEU A 97 24.18 -20.85 3.92
N GLY A 98 24.27 -21.77 4.89
CA GLY A 98 25.54 -22.19 5.49
C GLY A 98 26.29 -21.06 6.22
N VAL A 99 25.56 -20.10 6.79
CA VAL A 99 26.13 -18.92 7.47
C VAL A 99 25.74 -18.89 8.94
N ASP A 100 26.58 -18.26 9.77
CA ASP A 100 26.33 -18.09 11.20
C ASP A 100 25.11 -17.20 11.50
N GLU A 101 24.42 -17.48 12.60
CA GLU A 101 23.22 -16.74 13.01
C GLU A 101 23.50 -15.24 13.24
N LYS A 102 24.66 -14.89 13.79
CA LYS A 102 25.05 -13.48 13.96
C LYS A 102 25.18 -12.79 12.61
N THR A 103 25.72 -13.50 11.61
CA THR A 103 25.86 -13.01 10.24
C THR A 103 24.49 -12.79 9.60
N VAL A 104 23.55 -13.74 9.77
CA VAL A 104 22.18 -13.59 9.29
C VAL A 104 21.50 -12.38 9.92
N LYS A 105 21.53 -12.29 11.25
CA LYS A 105 20.88 -11.20 11.99
C LYS A 105 21.43 -9.83 11.60
N ARG A 106 22.76 -9.68 11.55
CA ARG A 106 23.42 -8.42 11.20
C ARG A 106 23.08 -7.97 9.78
N ASN A 107 23.22 -8.86 8.80
CA ASN A 107 22.99 -8.49 7.40
C ASN A 107 21.51 -8.28 7.08
N LYS A 108 20.62 -9.11 7.65
CA LYS A 108 19.18 -8.87 7.57
C LYS A 108 18.82 -7.46 8.07
N ASN A 109 19.33 -7.08 9.24
CA ASN A 109 19.03 -5.75 9.79
C ASN A 109 19.57 -4.62 8.90
N ARG A 110 20.82 -4.74 8.42
CA ARG A 110 21.41 -3.78 7.48
C ARG A 110 20.59 -3.64 6.19
N LEU A 111 20.17 -4.75 5.59
CA LEU A 111 19.37 -4.74 4.37
C LEU A 111 17.98 -4.12 4.59
N VAL A 112 17.33 -4.45 5.71
CA VAL A 112 16.05 -3.85 6.09
C VAL A 112 16.19 -2.34 6.31
N GLU A 113 17.29 -1.89 6.90
CA GLU A 113 17.59 -0.47 7.10
C GLU A 113 17.77 0.25 5.76
N ILE A 114 18.56 -0.31 4.83
CA ILE A 114 18.73 0.22 3.47
C ILE A 114 17.39 0.33 2.74
N ILE A 115 16.59 -0.75 2.74
CA ILE A 115 15.25 -0.76 2.13
C ILE A 115 14.36 0.32 2.77
N SER A 116 14.44 0.49 4.09
CA SER A 116 13.63 1.49 4.81
C SER A 116 14.00 2.91 4.43
N ILE A 117 15.30 3.20 4.26
CA ILE A 117 15.78 4.52 3.81
C ILE A 117 15.22 4.84 2.43
N TRP A 118 15.27 3.88 1.50
CA TRP A 118 14.73 4.06 0.15
C TRP A 118 13.22 4.33 0.15
N ILE A 119 12.43 3.59 0.94
CA ILE A 119 10.96 3.73 0.95
C ILE A 119 10.51 5.01 1.70
N PHE A 120 11.25 5.43 2.72
CA PHE A 120 10.83 6.49 3.65
C PHE A 120 11.76 7.70 3.66
N LEU A 121 12.53 7.93 2.58
CA LEU A 121 13.51 9.01 2.48
C LEU A 121 12.93 10.37 2.93
N ASP A 122 11.77 10.74 2.39
CA ASP A 122 11.09 12.00 2.74
C ASP A 122 10.74 12.09 4.22
N LYS A 123 10.35 10.99 4.86
CA LYS A 123 10.03 10.98 6.30
C LYS A 123 11.27 11.06 7.18
N ILE A 124 12.43 10.65 6.67
CA ILE A 124 13.70 10.74 7.37
C ILE A 124 14.24 12.17 7.24
N LEU A 125 14.21 12.74 6.03
CA LEU A 125 14.67 14.11 5.76
C LEU A 125 13.82 15.17 6.49
N ASN A 126 12.51 14.98 6.58
CA ASN A 126 11.61 15.92 7.28
C ASN A 126 11.70 15.85 8.83
N LYS A 127 12.62 15.07 9.40
CA LYS A 127 12.86 14.96 10.85
C LYS A 127 14.19 15.56 11.32
N ILE A 128 15.00 16.06 10.38
CA ILE A 128 16.30 16.70 10.63
C ILE A 128 16.09 18.20 10.50
#